data_AF-N9BE42-F1
#
_entry.id   AF-N9BE42-F1
#
_cell.length_a   1.000
_cell.length_b   1.000
_cell.length_c   1.000
_cell.angle_alpha   90.00
_cell.angle_beta   90.00
_cell.angle_gamma   90.00
#
_symmetry.space_group_name_H-M   'P 1'
#
loop_
_entity.id
_entity.type
_entity.pdbx_description
1 polymer ?
#
loop_
_entity_poly.entity_id
_entity_poly.type
_entity_poly.pdbx_seq_one_letter_code
_entity_poly.pdbx_strand_id
1 'polypeptide(L)'
;MNEFFVASNRSVSVGELSVHQLQMHNFDEWQSVGRVIKDFLDNHPDETAQKIFDEHPFESTQLIAYSLKCSSEQAVDLFKQESKLNILLLDAAIKVNEAFFSEPKPKKKHKRSRNTKQPKQPSWFETFQYLTKAGHRSDDIMQMSYGAFIGYLGAAQKQRSQSLLTNTNLMRAAQHAKDKAYAKLADELKSNDD
;
A
#
# COMPACT_ATOMS: atom_id res chain seq x y z
N MET A 1 -6.83 -7.99 9.30
CA MET A 1 -6.25 -9.36 9.06
C MET A 1 -4.76 -9.39 9.42
N ASN A 2 -4.14 -10.56 9.65
CA ASN A 2 -2.68 -10.63 9.95
C ASN A 2 -1.80 -10.60 8.68
N GLU A 3 -0.49 -10.36 8.85
CA GLU A 3 0.45 -10.22 7.73
C GLU A 3 0.56 -11.48 6.86
N PHE A 4 0.50 -12.67 7.46
CA PHE A 4 0.55 -13.94 6.70
C PHE A 4 -0.69 -14.17 5.84
N PHE A 5 -1.86 -13.77 6.33
CA PHE A 5 -3.10 -13.80 5.56
C PHE A 5 -2.96 -12.91 4.32
N VAL A 6 -2.45 -11.70 4.52
CA VAL A 6 -2.26 -10.71 3.46
C VAL A 6 -1.23 -11.20 2.43
N ALA A 7 -0.04 -11.60 2.90
CA ALA A 7 1.06 -12.04 2.05
C ALA A 7 0.75 -13.32 1.24
N SER A 8 -0.05 -14.24 1.80
CA SER A 8 -0.40 -15.49 1.13
C SER A 8 -1.67 -15.39 0.27
N ASN A 9 -2.23 -14.19 0.07
CA ASN A 9 -3.47 -13.97 -0.66
C ASN A 9 -4.61 -14.92 -0.23
N ARG A 10 -4.76 -15.14 1.08
CA ARG A 10 -5.80 -16.04 1.62
C ARG A 10 -7.19 -15.43 1.42
N SER A 11 -8.18 -16.31 1.32
CA SER A 11 -9.60 -15.96 1.24
C SER A 11 -10.31 -16.21 2.57
N VAL A 12 -11.52 -15.64 2.69
CA VAL A 12 -12.48 -15.91 3.78
C VAL A 12 -13.73 -16.52 3.17
N SER A 13 -14.25 -17.57 3.79
CA SER A 13 -15.51 -18.19 3.37
C SER A 13 -16.70 -17.46 3.98
N VAL A 14 -17.69 -17.13 3.14
CA VAL A 14 -19.00 -16.60 3.51
C VAL A 14 -20.04 -17.56 2.93
N GLY A 15 -20.57 -18.45 3.76
CA GLY A 15 -21.33 -19.61 3.28
C GLY A 15 -20.43 -20.51 2.43
N GLU A 16 -20.87 -20.81 1.21
CA GLU A 16 -20.11 -21.62 0.24
C GLU A 16 -19.18 -20.80 -0.65
N LEU A 17 -19.24 -19.46 -0.56
CA LEU A 17 -18.47 -18.55 -1.40
C LEU A 17 -17.16 -18.15 -0.73
N SER A 18 -16.10 -18.01 -1.53
CA SER A 18 -14.78 -17.59 -1.07
C SER A 18 -14.47 -16.16 -1.51
N VAL A 19 -14.30 -15.27 -0.53
CA VAL A 19 -13.96 -13.85 -0.72
C VAL A 19 -12.44 -13.69 -0.65
N HIS A 20 -11.84 -13.26 -1.75
CA HIS A 20 -10.40 -13.10 -1.93
C HIS A 20 -9.96 -11.65 -1.76
N GLN A 21 -8.66 -11.47 -1.57
CA GLN A 21 -8.06 -10.14 -1.61
C GLN A 21 -7.92 -9.66 -3.06
N LEU A 22 -8.07 -8.35 -3.25
CA LEU A 22 -7.89 -7.67 -4.52
C LEU A 22 -6.41 -7.65 -4.88
N GLN A 23 -6.11 -8.03 -6.12
CA GLN A 23 -4.74 -8.18 -6.61
C GLN A 23 -4.31 -6.97 -7.42
N MET A 24 -3.00 -6.80 -7.57
CA MET A 24 -2.45 -5.69 -8.33
C MET A 24 -2.68 -5.78 -9.84
N HIS A 25 -2.94 -6.98 -10.38
CA HIS A 25 -3.04 -7.20 -11.82
C HIS A 25 -4.17 -6.45 -12.51
N ASN A 26 -5.28 -6.20 -11.81
CA ASN A 26 -6.46 -5.47 -12.29
C ASN A 26 -6.76 -4.25 -11.42
N PHE A 27 -5.69 -3.65 -10.89
CA PHE A 27 -5.78 -2.49 -10.01
C PHE A 27 -6.59 -1.35 -10.61
N ASP A 28 -6.39 -1.05 -11.89
CA ASP A 28 -7.11 0.01 -12.59
C ASP A 28 -8.63 -0.22 -12.63
N GLU A 29 -9.06 -1.48 -12.75
CA GLU A 29 -10.47 -1.86 -12.75
C GLU A 29 -11.09 -1.68 -11.37
N TRP A 30 -10.60 -2.40 -10.35
CA TRP A 30 -11.24 -2.43 -9.04
C TRP A 30 -10.98 -1.16 -8.21
N GLN A 31 -9.89 -0.43 -8.45
CA GLN A 31 -9.59 0.77 -7.66
C GLN A 31 -10.66 1.84 -7.86
N SER A 32 -11.17 1.98 -9.10
CA SER A 32 -12.21 2.97 -9.41
C SER A 32 -13.46 2.75 -8.56
N VAL A 33 -13.91 1.50 -8.48
CA VAL A 33 -15.04 1.03 -7.67
C VAL A 33 -14.76 1.16 -6.18
N GLY A 34 -13.62 0.62 -5.73
CA GLY A 34 -13.22 0.63 -4.33
C GLY A 34 -13.10 2.06 -3.80
N ARG A 35 -12.71 3.03 -4.64
CA ARG A 35 -12.61 4.44 -4.24
C ARG A 35 -13.97 5.05 -3.88
N VAL A 36 -15.03 4.73 -4.62
CA VAL A 36 -16.40 5.22 -4.31
C VAL A 36 -16.82 4.73 -2.92
N ILE A 37 -16.67 3.43 -2.67
CA ILE A 37 -17.00 2.81 -1.38
C ILE A 37 -16.13 3.37 -0.26
N LYS A 38 -14.82 3.56 -0.52
CA LYS A 38 -13.90 4.16 0.44
C LYS A 38 -14.27 5.60 0.77
N ASP A 39 -14.58 6.41 -0.23
CA ASP A 39 -14.99 7.80 -0.02
C ASP A 39 -16.30 7.88 0.78
N PHE A 40 -17.22 6.94 0.58
CA PHE A 40 -18.41 6.80 1.42
C PHE A 40 -18.04 6.48 2.87
N LEU A 41 -17.26 5.41 3.11
CA LEU A 41 -16.80 5.01 4.45
C LEU A 41 -16.07 6.14 5.19
N ASP A 42 -15.25 6.92 4.48
CA ASP A 42 -14.51 8.05 5.07
C ASP A 42 -15.43 9.19 5.51
N ASN A 43 -16.58 9.38 4.86
CA ASN A 43 -17.58 10.38 5.24
C ASN A 43 -18.60 9.84 6.26
N HIS A 44 -18.72 8.52 6.35
CA HIS A 44 -19.73 7.78 7.09
C HIS A 44 -19.13 6.58 7.84
N PRO A 45 -18.26 6.81 8.84
CA PRO A 45 -17.46 5.75 9.47
C PRO A 45 -18.29 4.76 10.29
N ASP A 46 -19.45 5.18 10.79
CA ASP A 46 -20.34 4.36 11.61
C ASP A 46 -21.40 3.61 10.77
N GLU A 47 -21.37 3.77 9.45
CA GLU A 47 -22.40 3.19 8.59
C GLU A 47 -22.16 1.72 8.25
N THR A 48 -23.27 1.01 8.08
CA THR A 48 -23.27 -0.43 7.81
C THR A 48 -23.15 -0.73 6.33
N ALA A 49 -22.67 -1.94 6.00
CA ALA A 49 -22.63 -2.45 4.63
C ALA A 49 -23.99 -2.37 3.91
N GLN A 50 -25.11 -2.44 4.65
CA GLN A 50 -26.44 -2.24 4.07
C GLN A 50 -26.59 -0.86 3.43
N LYS A 51 -26.20 0.22 4.13
CA LYS A 51 -26.36 1.58 3.59
C LYS A 51 -25.45 1.85 2.41
N ILE A 52 -24.24 1.28 2.44
CA ILE A 52 -23.32 1.31 1.29
C ILE A 52 -23.99 0.65 0.08
N PHE A 53 -24.62 -0.51 0.28
CA PHE A 53 -25.28 -1.23 -0.79
C PHE A 53 -26.51 -0.47 -1.33
N ASP A 54 -27.25 0.21 -0.47
CA ASP A 54 -28.43 1.00 -0.86
C ASP A 54 -28.06 2.26 -1.65
N GLU A 55 -26.98 2.95 -1.28
CA GLU A 55 -26.53 4.17 -1.97
C GLU A 55 -25.67 3.88 -3.21
N HIS A 56 -24.86 2.83 -3.15
CA HIS A 56 -23.90 2.45 -4.19
C HIS A 56 -24.06 0.97 -4.59
N PRO A 57 -25.23 0.56 -5.12
CA PRO A 57 -25.51 -0.85 -5.42
C PRO A 57 -24.62 -1.38 -6.55
N PHE A 58 -24.31 -0.55 -7.55
CA PHE A 58 -23.48 -0.94 -8.68
C PHE A 58 -22.03 -1.21 -8.24
N GLU A 59 -21.44 -0.26 -7.51
CA GLU A 59 -20.08 -0.37 -7.01
C GLU A 59 -19.95 -1.52 -5.99
N SER A 60 -20.95 -1.68 -5.13
CA SER A 60 -21.01 -2.80 -4.18
C SER A 60 -21.03 -4.15 -4.90
N THR A 61 -21.82 -4.25 -5.98
CA THR A 61 -21.88 -5.46 -6.83
C THR A 61 -20.53 -5.75 -7.47
N GLN A 62 -19.89 -4.75 -8.06
CA GLN A 62 -18.60 -4.93 -8.71
C GLN A 62 -17.50 -5.28 -7.72
N LEU A 63 -17.47 -4.65 -6.54
CA LEU A 63 -16.48 -4.98 -5.50
C LEU A 63 -16.63 -6.44 -5.04
N ILE A 64 -17.86 -6.91 -4.86
CA ILE A 64 -18.12 -8.32 -4.54
C ILE A 64 -17.65 -9.22 -5.68
N ALA A 65 -17.96 -8.89 -6.94
CA ALA A 65 -17.55 -9.68 -8.10
C ALA A 65 -16.02 -9.82 -8.19
N TYR A 66 -15.28 -8.71 -8.06
CA TYR A 66 -13.81 -8.73 -8.03
C TYR A 66 -13.27 -9.57 -6.87
N SER A 67 -13.89 -9.47 -5.68
CA SER A 67 -13.46 -10.23 -4.50
C SER A 67 -13.79 -11.72 -4.62
N LEU A 68 -14.87 -12.09 -5.30
CA LEU A 68 -15.23 -13.47 -5.57
C LEU A 68 -14.50 -14.07 -6.78
N LYS A 69 -13.80 -13.23 -7.56
CA LYS A 69 -13.17 -13.60 -8.84
C LYS A 69 -14.20 -14.16 -9.85
N CYS A 70 -15.40 -13.60 -9.85
CA CYS A 70 -16.48 -13.97 -10.77
C CYS A 70 -16.84 -12.79 -11.69
N SER A 71 -17.60 -13.06 -12.75
CA SER A 71 -18.10 -11.99 -13.61
C SER A 71 -19.19 -11.17 -12.92
N SER A 72 -19.41 -9.93 -13.35
CA SER A 72 -20.51 -9.11 -12.82
C SER A 72 -21.88 -9.76 -13.07
N GLU A 73 -22.05 -10.49 -14.17
CA GLU A 73 -23.29 -11.24 -14.46
C GLU A 73 -23.54 -12.34 -13.43
N GLN A 74 -22.51 -13.12 -13.09
CA GLN A 74 -22.59 -14.15 -12.05
C GLN A 74 -22.88 -13.54 -10.67
N ALA A 75 -22.29 -12.38 -10.36
CA ALA A 75 -22.59 -11.67 -9.13
C ALA A 75 -24.05 -11.19 -9.07
N VAL A 76 -24.59 -10.67 -10.18
CA VAL A 76 -26.01 -10.27 -10.27
C VAL A 76 -26.94 -11.45 -10.07
N ASP A 77 -26.62 -12.62 -10.62
CA ASP A 77 -27.43 -13.82 -10.44
C ASP A 77 -27.40 -14.35 -9.00
N LEU A 78 -26.26 -14.27 -8.31
CA LEU A 78 -26.17 -14.54 -6.87
C LEU A 78 -27.08 -13.58 -6.09
N PHE A 79 -27.14 -12.32 -6.51
CA PHE A 79 -27.88 -11.29 -5.77
C PHE A 79 -29.38 -11.42 -5.87
N LYS A 80 -29.89 -12.05 -6.94
CA LYS A 80 -31.32 -12.37 -7.09
C LYS A 80 -31.78 -13.45 -6.10
N GLN A 81 -30.86 -14.27 -5.58
CA GLN A 81 -31.20 -15.40 -4.73
C GLN A 81 -31.39 -14.98 -3.27
N GLU A 82 -30.46 -14.19 -2.71
CA GLU A 82 -30.51 -13.86 -1.28
C GLU A 82 -29.91 -12.47 -0.95
N SER A 83 -30.78 -11.48 -0.69
CA SER A 83 -30.36 -10.11 -0.37
C SER A 83 -29.48 -10.01 0.89
N LYS A 84 -29.69 -10.88 1.89
CA LYS A 84 -28.90 -10.87 3.12
C LYS A 84 -27.47 -11.33 2.90
N LEU A 85 -27.28 -12.29 2.01
CA LEU A 85 -25.96 -12.81 1.65
C LEU A 85 -25.10 -11.71 1.00
N ASN A 86 -25.71 -10.85 0.18
CA ASN A 86 -25.00 -9.76 -0.50
C ASN A 86 -24.35 -8.77 0.48
N ILE A 87 -25.06 -8.44 1.56
CA ILE A 87 -24.55 -7.53 2.61
C ILE A 87 -23.36 -8.17 3.33
N LEU A 88 -23.47 -9.46 3.65
CA LEU A 88 -22.39 -10.22 4.30
C LEU A 88 -21.16 -10.33 3.38
N LEU A 89 -21.38 -10.53 2.09
CA LEU A 89 -20.32 -10.55 1.08
C LEU A 89 -19.64 -9.20 0.95
N LEU A 90 -20.39 -8.10 0.98
CA LEU A 90 -19.83 -6.75 0.94
C LEU A 90 -18.97 -6.48 2.18
N ASP A 91 -19.48 -6.78 3.37
CA ASP A 91 -18.75 -6.62 4.63
C ASP A 91 -17.46 -7.44 4.62
N ALA A 92 -17.54 -8.70 4.19
CA ALA A 92 -16.37 -9.56 4.04
C ALA A 92 -15.38 -9.01 3.01
N ALA A 93 -15.85 -8.48 1.87
CA ALA A 93 -14.98 -7.90 0.85
C ALA A 93 -14.23 -6.66 1.37
N ILE A 94 -14.90 -5.78 2.09
CA ILE A 94 -14.27 -4.61 2.73
C ILE A 94 -13.25 -5.05 3.78
N LYS A 95 -13.61 -6.02 4.63
CA LYS A 95 -12.76 -6.52 5.72
C LYS A 95 -11.53 -7.30 5.24
N VAL A 96 -11.67 -8.14 4.22
CA VAL A 96 -10.56 -8.86 3.60
C VAL A 96 -9.59 -7.89 2.94
N ASN A 97 -10.10 -6.79 2.39
CA ASN A 97 -9.34 -5.74 1.71
C ASN A 97 -9.09 -4.50 2.58
N GLU A 98 -9.06 -4.68 3.90
CA GLU A 98 -8.87 -3.63 4.90
C GLU A 98 -7.65 -2.74 4.60
N ALA A 99 -6.57 -3.29 4.02
CA ALA A 99 -5.38 -2.53 3.66
C ALA A 99 -5.68 -1.35 2.69
N PHE A 100 -6.64 -1.50 1.79
CA PHE A 100 -7.06 -0.43 0.89
C PHE A 100 -8.03 0.55 1.56
N PHE A 101 -9.01 0.03 2.31
CA PHE A 101 -10.07 0.85 2.89
C PHE A 101 -9.62 1.64 4.13
N SER A 102 -8.65 1.12 4.89
CA SER A 102 -8.08 1.79 6.07
C SER A 102 -6.98 2.80 5.75
N GLU A 103 -6.53 2.87 4.49
CA GLU A 103 -5.47 3.77 4.09
C GLU A 103 -5.87 5.23 4.29
N PRO A 104 -5.11 6.02 5.06
CA PRO A 104 -5.47 7.41 5.34
C PRO A 104 -5.47 8.22 4.05
N LYS A 105 -6.45 9.13 3.89
CA LYS A 105 -6.46 10.07 2.77
C LYS A 105 -5.09 10.77 2.69
N PRO A 106 -4.49 10.87 1.50
CA PRO A 106 -3.23 11.58 1.34
C PRO A 106 -3.42 12.99 1.89
N LYS A 107 -2.67 13.33 2.94
CA LYS A 107 -2.75 14.66 3.57
C LYS A 107 -2.61 15.69 2.46
N LYS A 108 -3.66 16.49 2.22
CA LYS A 108 -3.60 17.68 1.37
C LYS A 108 -2.54 18.59 1.99
N LYS A 109 -1.29 18.46 1.57
CA LYS A 109 -0.20 19.29 2.11
C LYS A 109 -0.57 20.73 1.78
N HIS A 110 -0.87 21.53 2.82
CA HIS A 110 -1.10 22.97 2.68
C HIS A 110 -0.03 23.53 1.74
N LYS A 111 -0.48 24.29 0.73
CA LYS A 111 0.34 24.95 -0.30
C LYS A 111 1.66 25.46 0.30
N ARG A 112 2.72 24.64 0.23
CA ARG A 112 4.08 25.14 0.38
C ARG A 112 4.37 25.93 -0.90
N SER A 113 4.79 27.18 -0.68
CA SER A 113 5.28 28.20 -1.61
C SER A 113 5.31 27.85 -3.11
N ARG A 114 4.77 28.76 -3.93
CA ARG A 114 4.69 28.75 -5.41
C ARG A 114 6.00 28.40 -6.16
N ASN A 115 7.16 28.33 -5.51
CA ASN A 115 8.47 28.17 -6.14
C ASN A 115 9.18 26.82 -5.92
N THR A 116 8.60 25.87 -5.17
CA THR A 116 9.13 24.50 -5.13
C THR A 116 8.20 23.59 -5.92
N LYS A 117 8.67 23.07 -7.08
CA LYS A 117 7.98 21.98 -7.78
C LYS A 117 7.71 20.90 -6.75
N GLN A 118 6.45 20.69 -6.39
CA GLN A 118 6.05 19.61 -5.49
C GLN A 118 6.70 18.32 -6.00
N PRO A 119 7.36 17.52 -5.15
CA PRO A 119 7.84 16.22 -5.60
C PRO A 119 6.62 15.47 -6.13
N LYS A 120 6.62 15.15 -7.42
CA LYS A 120 5.56 14.37 -8.05
C LYS A 120 5.41 13.09 -7.24
N GLN A 121 4.17 12.68 -6.97
CA GLN A 121 3.92 11.34 -6.44
C GLN A 121 4.59 10.33 -7.37
N PRO A 122 5.29 9.32 -6.84
CA PRO A 122 5.97 8.36 -7.66
C PRO A 122 4.96 7.71 -8.60
N SER A 123 5.31 7.63 -9.87
CA SER A 123 4.51 6.91 -10.86
C SER A 123 4.47 5.43 -10.51
N TRP A 124 3.49 4.71 -11.03
CA TRP A 124 3.41 3.26 -10.82
C TRP A 124 4.62 2.51 -11.37
N PHE A 125 5.15 2.97 -12.50
CA PHE A 125 6.41 2.45 -13.04
C PHE A 125 7.60 2.66 -12.11
N GLU A 126 7.71 3.82 -11.46
CA GLU A 126 8.78 4.07 -10.48
C GLU A 126 8.64 3.17 -9.26
N THR A 127 7.42 2.96 -8.78
CA THR A 127 7.14 2.06 -7.65
C THR A 127 7.46 0.60 -8.00
N PHE A 128 7.07 0.14 -9.18
CA PHE A 128 7.38 -1.21 -9.65
C PHE A 128 8.88 -1.38 -9.85
N GLN A 129 9.54 -0.43 -10.51
CA GLN A 129 11.00 -0.44 -10.68
C GLN A 129 11.72 -0.48 -9.33
N TYR A 130 11.21 0.24 -8.33
CA TYR A 130 11.76 0.23 -6.98
C TYR A 130 11.70 -1.16 -6.34
N LEU A 131 10.55 -1.84 -6.41
CA LEU A 131 10.39 -3.21 -5.92
C LEU A 131 11.21 -4.21 -6.73
N THR A 132 11.35 -4.02 -8.04
CA THR A 132 12.22 -4.87 -8.87
C THR A 132 13.68 -4.73 -8.50
N LYS A 133 14.14 -3.51 -8.18
CA LYS A 133 15.50 -3.30 -7.63
C LYS A 133 15.70 -3.94 -6.26
N ALA A 134 14.62 -4.12 -5.50
CA ALA A 134 14.64 -4.85 -4.23
C ALA A 134 14.57 -6.38 -4.41
N GLY A 135 14.44 -6.89 -5.64
CA GLY A 135 14.50 -8.32 -5.97
C GLY A 135 13.17 -8.95 -6.37
N HIS A 136 12.07 -8.21 -6.42
CA HIS A 136 10.77 -8.74 -6.84
C HIS A 136 10.65 -8.82 -8.37
N ARG A 137 10.04 -9.88 -8.91
CA ARG A 137 9.71 -9.92 -10.35
C ARG A 137 8.43 -9.11 -10.61
N SER A 138 8.33 -8.52 -11.80
CA SER A 138 7.12 -7.76 -12.19
C SER A 138 5.86 -8.63 -12.12
N ASP A 139 5.96 -9.89 -12.55
CA ASP A 139 4.85 -10.85 -12.49
C ASP A 139 4.40 -11.11 -11.06
N ASP A 140 5.35 -11.26 -10.13
CA ASP A 140 5.06 -11.47 -8.71
C ASP A 140 4.34 -10.25 -8.13
N ILE A 141 4.79 -9.04 -8.46
CA ILE A 141 4.17 -7.79 -8.01
C ILE A 141 2.71 -7.71 -8.47
N MET A 142 2.42 -8.09 -9.73
CA MET A 142 1.06 -8.08 -10.27
C MET A 142 0.16 -9.13 -9.59
N GLN A 143 0.73 -10.25 -9.15
CA GLN A 143 -0.02 -11.30 -8.46
C GLN A 143 -0.18 -11.05 -6.95
N MET A 144 0.54 -10.09 -6.36
CA MET A 144 0.36 -9.72 -4.96
C MET A 144 -1.04 -9.15 -4.72
N SER A 145 -1.59 -9.41 -3.53
CA SER A 145 -2.72 -8.62 -3.04
C SER A 145 -2.27 -7.19 -2.80
N TYR A 146 -3.21 -6.25 -2.86
CA TYR A 146 -2.92 -4.84 -2.61
C TYR A 146 -2.23 -4.61 -1.26
N GLY A 147 -2.71 -5.28 -0.21
CA GLY A 147 -2.10 -5.18 1.12
C GLY A 147 -0.66 -5.70 1.16
N ALA A 148 -0.37 -6.80 0.47
CA ALA A 148 0.99 -7.35 0.40
C ALA A 148 1.91 -6.40 -0.37
N PHE A 149 1.42 -5.85 -1.49
CA PHE A 149 2.12 -4.86 -2.29
C PHE A 149 2.53 -3.63 -1.45
N ILE A 150 1.60 -3.03 -0.70
CA ILE A 150 1.89 -1.88 0.16
C ILE A 150 2.85 -2.25 1.30
N GLY A 151 2.69 -3.43 1.89
CA GLY A 151 3.59 -3.95 2.92
C GLY A 151 5.04 -4.08 2.44
N TYR A 152 5.25 -4.71 1.28
CA TYR A 152 6.58 -4.85 0.68
C TYR A 152 7.17 -3.52 0.25
N LEU A 153 6.36 -2.62 -0.31
CA LEU A 153 6.80 -1.27 -0.66
C LEU A 153 7.31 -0.51 0.57
N GLY A 154 6.55 -0.54 1.67
CA GLY A 154 6.95 0.08 2.94
C GLY A 154 8.21 -0.54 3.53
N ALA A 155 8.33 -1.88 3.51
CA ALA A 155 9.52 -2.58 3.98
C ALA A 155 10.77 -2.23 3.15
N ALA A 156 10.66 -2.22 1.82
CA ALA A 156 11.74 -1.85 0.93
C ALA A 156 12.16 -0.37 1.13
N GLN A 157 11.21 0.55 1.31
CA GLN A 157 11.51 1.96 1.64
C GLN A 157 12.24 2.10 2.97
N LYS A 158 11.78 1.39 4.01
CA LYS A 158 12.41 1.39 5.34
C LYS A 158 13.84 0.85 5.28
N GLN A 159 14.07 -0.26 4.58
CA GLN A 159 15.39 -0.84 4.40
C GLN A 159 16.35 0.13 3.70
N ARG A 160 15.89 0.80 2.63
CA ARG A 160 16.70 1.80 1.91
C ARG A 160 17.05 2.99 2.79
N SER A 161 16.08 3.51 3.55
CA SER A 161 16.30 4.60 4.51
C SER A 161 17.36 4.19 5.55
N GLN A 162 17.24 2.99 6.12
CA GLN A 162 18.20 2.49 7.10
C GLN A 162 19.61 2.37 6.50
N SER A 163 19.74 1.82 5.29
CA SER A 163 21.01 1.72 4.58
C SER A 163 21.66 3.09 4.30
N LEU A 164 20.86 4.10 3.93
CA LEU A 164 21.36 5.46 3.73
C LEU A 164 21.84 6.08 5.06
N LEU A 165 21.10 5.88 6.14
CA LEU A 165 21.49 6.35 7.46
C LEU A 165 22.80 5.70 7.93
N THR A 166 22.93 4.39 7.78
CA THR A 166 24.16 3.67 8.16
C THR A 166 25.35 4.14 7.34
N ASN A 167 25.20 4.30 6.03
CA ASN A 167 26.27 4.79 5.15
C ASN A 167 26.67 6.23 5.48
N THR A 168 25.70 7.10 5.77
CA THR A 168 25.97 8.49 6.16
C THR A 168 26.71 8.56 7.49
N ASN A 169 26.32 7.73 8.46
CA ASN A 169 27.01 7.65 9.75
C ASN A 169 28.43 7.12 9.61
N LEU A 170 28.64 6.12 8.75
CA LEU A 170 29.98 5.60 8.42
C LEU A 170 30.86 6.67 7.76
N MET A 171 30.32 7.41 6.78
CA MET A 171 31.03 8.53 6.15
C MET A 171 31.41 9.61 7.16
N ARG A 172 30.49 9.97 8.06
CA ARG A 172 30.77 10.95 9.13
C ARG A 172 31.86 10.45 10.07
N ALA A 173 31.81 9.19 10.49
CA ALA A 173 32.85 8.59 11.32
C ALA A 173 34.22 8.59 10.63
N ALA A 174 34.26 8.24 9.33
CA ALA A 174 35.48 8.26 8.54
C ALA A 174 36.05 9.68 8.39
N GLN A 175 35.18 10.69 8.20
CA GLN A 175 35.60 12.09 8.14
C GLN A 175 36.22 12.55 9.46
N HIS A 176 35.54 12.30 10.59
CA HIS A 176 36.10 12.66 11.91
C HIS A 176 37.41 11.94 12.21
N ALA A 177 37.55 10.66 11.81
CA ALA A 177 38.80 9.93 11.96
C ALA A 177 39.94 10.55 11.15
N LYS A 178 39.67 10.98 9.91
CA LYS A 178 40.62 11.72 9.08
C LYS A 178 40.99 13.06 9.71
N ASP A 179 40.01 13.85 10.13
CA ASP A 179 40.25 15.16 10.75
C ASP A 179 41.13 15.02 12.00
N LYS A 180 40.88 14.00 12.82
CA LYS A 180 41.71 13.66 13.99
C LYS A 180 43.13 13.26 13.61
N ALA A 181 43.31 12.46 12.56
CA ALA A 181 44.63 12.07 12.07
C ALA A 181 45.42 13.26 11.53
N TYR A 182 44.78 14.16 10.79
CA TYR A 182 45.40 15.40 10.31
C TYR A 182 45.77 16.35 11.45
N ALA A 183 44.89 16.53 12.44
CA ALA A 183 45.19 17.34 13.62
C ALA A 183 46.43 16.81 14.36
N LYS A 184 46.51 15.49 14.56
CA LYS A 184 47.66 14.85 15.21
C LYS A 184 48.96 15.09 14.42
N LEU A 185 48.94 14.94 13.10
CA LEU A 185 50.10 15.19 12.25
C LEU A 185 50.51 16.67 12.26
N ALA A 186 49.56 17.59 12.26
CA ALA A 186 49.85 19.03 12.34
C ALA A 186 50.47 19.41 13.70
N ASP A 187 50.01 18.79 14.79
CA ASP A 187 50.60 18.98 16.12
C ASP A 187 52.03 18.40 16.19
N GLU A 188 52.26 17.19 15.65
CA GLU A 188 53.59 16.56 15.57
C GLU A 188 54.58 17.41 14.77
N LEU A 189 54.15 18.02 13.66
CA LEU A 189 55.02 18.91 12.86
C LEU A 189 55.37 20.19 13.61
N LYS A 190 54.42 20.83 14.29
CA LYS A 190 54.70 22.04 15.08
C LYS A 190 55.65 21.78 16.24
N SER A 191 55.56 20.61 16.87
CA SER A 191 56.44 20.25 18.00
C SER A 191 57.89 19.97 17.62
N ASN A 192 58.20 19.82 16.33
CA ASN A 192 59.56 19.54 15.84
C ASN A 192 60.30 20.79 15.32
N ASP A 193 59.67 21.96 15.34
CA ASP A 193 60.25 23.23 14.88
C ASP A 193 60.76 24.14 16.03
N ASP A 194 60.70 23.67 17.30
CA ASP A 194 61.32 24.28 18.51
C ASP A 194 62.55 23.47 18.97
#